data_AF-A0AAU9KPG9-F1
#
_entry.id   AF-A0AAU9KPG9-F1
#
_cell.length_a   1.000
_cell.length_b   1.000
_cell.length_c   1.000
_cell.angle_alpha   90.00
_cell.angle_beta   90.00
_cell.angle_gamma   90.00
#
_symmetry.space_group_name_H-M   'P 1'
#
loop_
_entity.id
_entity.type
_entity.pdbx_description
1 polymer ?
#
loop_
_entity_poly.entity_id
_entity_poly.type
_entity_poly.pdbx_seq_one_letter_code
_entity_poly.pdbx_strand_id
1 'polypeptide(L)'
;MRPATANPVSQTFQHIKTRSFTPNFSFFSTSRKHARNASQLDSYIAPLAGVRNSQFPPKEGEKREIGEHLGALKKRLNSYKEDFEKTDKKLEALNLQFSQYNAIEESCLARISRQEGKIKSLTEKTEETKNLQINEDFNRQVNLHILERMRQTKIHLDFQKQSLLEQLKLKNYYLKDEKRKQLVSRDGMYKGIVAYKNLRQNVSDEQKAHNMQLEIVEKDYKFTIGANDRREDRKHRQEEISEAAANEDRDMRYNKMREALLLNKTWYKHLGNTLKVQTERSKSIEEAFQKIRAVTGLYDIQEVVQRFLTREQSYAQLSSMVTESKAICDNYKKKNTELVKIIHEFKLADQANKKVNKENLKNQIAKCSENLGKEKEKFFRLTETRTNTLLWGRKMLGKFNKNYKDEGSDNVKEVMISLAKEVKLAVSKAKELNLPLNIVKKESFTEIQGIFKGFSQAQKEKMLRVDPKEIIKKEASIEDLSPAVFTAEITEEPSDKKYKINPYAPEKEINSSFRRVKYDKHK
;
A
#
# COMPACT_ATOMS: atom_id res chain seq x y z
N MET A 1 0.28 -33.54 26.30
CA MET A 1 0.21 -34.37 27.52
C MET A 1 -0.75 -35.53 27.23
N ARG A 2 -0.24 -36.76 27.16
CA ARG A 2 -1.02 -37.96 26.79
C ARG A 2 -1.52 -38.66 28.07
N PRO A 3 -2.73 -39.23 28.09
CA PRO A 3 -3.16 -40.09 29.18
C PRO A 3 -2.66 -41.52 28.98
N ALA A 4 -2.19 -42.12 30.06
CA ALA A 4 -1.77 -43.52 30.13
C ALA A 4 -3.00 -44.44 30.10
N THR A 5 -2.96 -45.40 29.18
CA THR A 5 -3.95 -46.46 29.01
C THR A 5 -3.67 -47.65 29.93
N ALA A 6 -4.76 -48.28 30.36
CA ALA A 6 -4.87 -49.33 31.34
C ALA A 6 -4.21 -50.68 30.99
N ASN A 7 -3.94 -51.43 32.06
CA ASN A 7 -3.82 -52.90 32.09
C ASN A 7 -5.05 -53.60 31.49
N PRO A 8 -4.87 -54.86 31.05
CA PRO A 8 -5.72 -55.89 31.64
C PRO A 8 -4.98 -57.17 32.07
N VAL A 9 -5.44 -57.61 33.24
CA VAL A 9 -5.45 -58.93 33.86
C VAL A 9 -5.33 -60.11 32.89
N SER A 10 -4.25 -60.90 33.04
CA SER A 10 -4.10 -62.23 32.47
C SER A 10 -4.84 -63.25 33.32
N GLN A 11 -5.91 -63.84 32.78
CA GLN A 11 -6.59 -65.00 33.31
C GLN A 11 -5.75 -66.27 33.07
N THR A 12 -5.26 -66.88 34.15
CA THR A 12 -4.78 -68.26 34.16
C THR A 12 -5.97 -69.20 34.34
N PHE A 13 -6.40 -69.86 33.27
CA PHE A 13 -7.29 -71.02 33.34
C PHE A 13 -6.52 -72.22 33.90
N GLN A 14 -6.86 -72.63 35.12
CA GLN A 14 -6.45 -73.93 35.65
C GLN A 14 -7.42 -75.01 35.14
N HIS A 15 -6.85 -76.04 34.51
CA HIS A 15 -7.54 -77.24 34.06
C HIS A 15 -8.20 -77.98 35.22
N ILE A 16 -9.52 -78.13 35.16
CA ILE A 16 -10.26 -79.07 36.01
C ILE A 16 -10.15 -80.46 35.38
N LYS A 17 -9.47 -81.37 36.09
CA LYS A 17 -9.45 -82.80 35.81
C LYS A 17 -10.84 -83.39 36.10
N THR A 18 -11.55 -83.84 35.08
CA THR A 18 -12.72 -84.71 35.28
C THR A 18 -12.28 -86.16 35.41
N ARG A 19 -12.72 -86.76 36.52
CA ARG A 19 -12.47 -88.14 36.92
C ARG A 19 -13.14 -89.10 35.94
N SER A 20 -12.40 -90.09 35.47
CA SER A 20 -12.94 -91.33 34.91
C SER A 20 -13.61 -92.13 36.03
N PHE A 21 -14.93 -92.30 35.94
CA PHE A 21 -15.69 -93.24 36.76
C PHE A 21 -16.23 -94.32 35.82
N THR A 22 -15.65 -95.51 35.90
CA THR A 22 -16.16 -96.73 35.28
C THR A 22 -17.26 -97.33 36.15
N PRO A 23 -18.38 -97.81 35.58
CA PRO A 23 -19.10 -98.92 36.15
C PRO A 23 -18.76 -100.18 35.35
N ASN A 24 -18.13 -101.14 36.04
CA ASN A 24 -18.17 -102.55 35.67
C ASN A 24 -19.63 -103.00 35.72
N PHE A 25 -20.16 -103.55 34.63
CA PHE A 25 -21.13 -104.65 34.69
C PHE A 25 -21.25 -105.30 33.31
N SER A 26 -20.49 -106.37 33.10
CA SER A 26 -20.66 -107.27 31.96
C SER A 26 -21.80 -108.25 32.24
N PHE A 27 -22.83 -108.18 31.41
CA PHE A 27 -23.68 -109.33 31.11
C PHE A 27 -22.84 -110.39 30.38
N PHE A 28 -22.99 -111.67 30.75
CA PHE A 28 -23.30 -112.73 29.79
C PHE A 28 -23.89 -113.93 30.50
N SER A 29 -25.10 -114.25 30.06
CA SER A 29 -25.79 -115.51 30.24
C SER A 29 -25.17 -116.58 29.34
N THR A 30 -25.23 -117.81 29.82
CA THR A 30 -25.28 -119.09 29.09
C THR A 30 -25.46 -120.14 30.19
N SER A 31 -26.04 -121.32 30.03
CA SER A 31 -26.92 -121.92 29.05
C SER A 31 -27.13 -123.33 29.62
N ARG A 32 -28.38 -123.77 29.68
CA ARG A 32 -28.79 -125.05 30.23
C ARG A 32 -28.72 -126.10 29.11
N LYS A 33 -27.92 -127.17 29.22
CA LYS A 33 -28.16 -128.47 28.53
C LYS A 33 -27.62 -129.68 29.31
N HIS A 34 -28.56 -130.57 29.62
CA HIS A 34 -28.57 -132.05 29.66
C HIS A 34 -27.32 -132.90 29.96
N ALA A 35 -27.49 -133.82 30.93
CA ALA A 35 -27.27 -135.28 30.84
C ALA A 35 -27.91 -135.92 32.10
N ARG A 36 -29.01 -136.70 32.05
CA ARG A 36 -29.11 -138.15 31.78
C ARG A 36 -28.00 -139.00 32.44
N ASN A 37 -28.38 -139.72 33.49
CA ASN A 37 -27.99 -141.11 33.83
C ASN A 37 -29.25 -141.74 34.47
N ALA A 38 -29.95 -142.67 33.84
CA ALA A 38 -29.62 -144.10 33.68
C ALA A 38 -29.61 -144.80 35.07
N SER A 39 -30.74 -145.38 35.49
CA SER A 39 -31.14 -146.80 35.27
C SER A 39 -30.44 -147.78 36.21
N GLN A 40 -31.21 -148.40 37.11
CA GLN A 40 -31.05 -149.78 37.61
C GLN A 40 -32.44 -150.20 38.11
N LEU A 41 -33.28 -150.87 37.30
CA LEU A 41 -33.33 -152.31 37.00
C LEU A 41 -33.48 -153.21 38.25
N ASP A 42 -34.70 -153.77 38.33
CA ASP A 42 -35.07 -155.15 38.61
C ASP A 42 -34.45 -155.92 39.78
N SER A 43 -35.32 -156.62 40.53
CA SER A 43 -35.51 -158.09 40.42
C SER A 43 -35.82 -158.76 41.78
N TYR A 44 -36.50 -159.91 41.67
CA TYR A 44 -36.85 -160.94 42.68
C TYR A 44 -38.21 -160.72 43.39
N ILE A 45 -39.31 -161.43 43.06
CA ILE A 45 -39.57 -162.89 43.02
C ILE A 45 -39.10 -163.51 44.36
N ALA A 46 -39.92 -164.01 45.29
CA ALA A 46 -40.79 -165.19 45.17
C ALA A 46 -41.53 -165.49 46.50
N PRO A 47 -42.43 -166.51 46.52
CA PRO A 47 -43.41 -166.81 47.58
C PRO A 47 -43.00 -168.00 48.49
N LEU A 48 -43.60 -168.12 49.68
CA LEU A 48 -43.66 -169.34 50.53
C LEU A 48 -44.92 -169.23 51.41
N ALA A 49 -46.01 -169.98 51.24
CA ALA A 49 -46.20 -171.43 51.25
C ALA A 49 -45.84 -172.12 52.57
N GLY A 50 -46.86 -172.65 53.24
CA GLY A 50 -46.79 -173.93 53.98
C GLY A 50 -46.83 -173.85 55.51
N VAL A 51 -47.74 -174.60 56.15
CA VAL A 51 -47.45 -175.92 56.81
C VAL A 51 -47.28 -175.67 58.33
N ARG A 52 -47.85 -176.37 59.31
CA ARG A 52 -48.60 -177.65 59.51
C ARG A 52 -49.30 -177.55 60.88
N ASN A 53 -50.52 -178.07 61.04
CA ASN A 53 -50.87 -179.35 61.68
C ASN A 53 -50.16 -179.71 63.01
N SER A 54 -50.96 -179.87 64.07
CA SER A 54 -50.97 -181.05 64.96
C SER A 54 -52.28 -181.01 65.78
N GLN A 55 -53.31 -181.78 65.40
CA GLN A 55 -53.65 -183.10 65.95
C GLN A 55 -54.03 -183.10 67.43
N PHE A 56 -55.32 -183.34 67.73
CA PHE A 56 -55.86 -184.34 68.68
C PHE A 56 -57.40 -184.23 68.77
N PRO A 57 -58.19 -185.30 68.51
CA PRO A 57 -59.58 -185.44 68.95
C PRO A 57 -59.64 -186.33 70.23
N PRO A 58 -60.81 -186.67 70.81
CA PRO A 58 -62.12 -185.99 70.90
C PRO A 58 -62.71 -186.00 72.35
N LYS A 59 -63.89 -185.38 72.58
CA LYS A 59 -65.05 -185.96 73.30
C LYS A 59 -66.31 -185.07 73.15
N GLU A 60 -67.49 -185.69 73.07
CA GLU A 60 -68.69 -185.25 72.33
C GLU A 60 -69.63 -184.21 72.99
N GLY A 61 -69.12 -183.28 73.83
CA GLY A 61 -69.96 -182.27 74.52
C GLY A 61 -69.87 -180.82 74.02
N GLU A 62 -68.76 -180.42 73.39
CA GLU A 62 -68.36 -178.99 73.23
C GLU A 62 -68.73 -178.35 71.88
N LYS A 63 -69.41 -179.07 70.98
CA LYS A 63 -69.69 -178.62 69.60
C LYS A 63 -70.69 -177.45 69.51
N ARG A 64 -71.40 -177.10 70.60
CA ARG A 64 -72.40 -176.02 70.59
C ARG A 64 -71.82 -174.65 71.00
N GLU A 65 -70.87 -174.59 71.94
CA GLU A 65 -70.25 -173.33 72.38
C GLU A 65 -69.18 -172.80 71.40
N ILE A 66 -68.43 -173.70 70.75
CA ILE A 66 -67.44 -173.30 69.73
C ILE A 66 -68.13 -172.66 68.50
N GLY A 67 -69.37 -173.07 68.19
CA GLY A 67 -70.18 -172.49 67.12
C GLY A 67 -70.56 -171.03 67.37
N GLU A 68 -70.84 -170.67 68.63
CA GLU A 68 -71.18 -169.29 69.01
C GLU A 68 -69.94 -168.39 69.01
N HIS A 69 -68.80 -168.89 69.49
CA HIS A 69 -67.53 -168.13 69.47
C HIS A 69 -66.98 -167.90 68.05
N LEU A 70 -67.08 -168.87 67.14
CA LEU A 70 -66.73 -168.68 65.72
C LEU A 70 -67.69 -167.73 64.99
N GLY A 71 -68.98 -167.75 65.34
CA GLY A 71 -69.97 -166.80 64.83
C GLY A 71 -69.67 -165.35 65.23
N ALA A 72 -69.24 -165.13 66.48
CA ALA A 72 -68.82 -163.82 66.97
C ALA A 72 -67.52 -163.33 66.30
N LEU A 73 -66.55 -164.21 66.10
CA LEU A 73 -65.29 -163.90 65.40
C LEU A 73 -65.50 -163.54 63.93
N LYS A 74 -66.38 -164.26 63.21
CA LYS A 74 -66.72 -163.95 61.82
C LYS A 74 -67.45 -162.61 61.69
N LYS A 75 -68.35 -162.28 62.64
CA LYS A 75 -68.99 -160.94 62.69
C LYS A 75 -67.98 -159.83 62.96
N ARG A 76 -67.02 -160.03 63.87
CA ARG A 76 -65.93 -159.06 64.11
C ARG A 76 -65.05 -158.89 62.88
N LEU A 77 -64.68 -159.98 62.22
CA LEU A 77 -63.82 -159.93 61.02
C LEU A 77 -64.53 -159.25 59.83
N ASN A 78 -65.83 -159.49 59.66
CA ASN A 78 -66.64 -158.79 58.66
C ASN A 78 -66.80 -157.30 59.02
N SER A 79 -66.97 -156.95 60.30
CA SER A 79 -66.96 -155.56 60.76
C SER A 79 -65.63 -154.89 60.46
N TYR A 80 -64.50 -155.53 60.77
CA TYR A 80 -63.18 -154.99 60.44
C TYR A 80 -62.97 -154.83 58.94
N LYS A 81 -63.49 -155.75 58.12
CA LYS A 81 -63.39 -155.66 56.66
C LYS A 81 -64.24 -154.52 56.12
N GLU A 82 -65.47 -154.36 56.60
CA GLU A 82 -66.30 -153.20 56.26
C GLU A 82 -65.67 -151.88 56.69
N ASP A 83 -65.09 -151.83 57.89
CA ASP A 83 -64.42 -150.63 58.39
C ASP A 83 -63.16 -150.35 57.57
N PHE A 84 -62.43 -151.38 57.14
CA PHE A 84 -61.27 -151.24 56.26
C PHE A 84 -61.69 -150.71 54.88
N GLU A 85 -62.75 -151.24 54.28
CA GLU A 85 -63.29 -150.75 53.01
C GLU A 85 -63.84 -149.32 53.14
N LYS A 86 -64.44 -148.96 54.28
CA LYS A 86 -64.85 -147.58 54.57
C LYS A 86 -63.65 -146.66 54.74
N THR A 87 -62.57 -147.11 55.39
CA THR A 87 -61.34 -146.35 55.51
C THR A 87 -60.62 -146.21 54.18
N ASP A 88 -60.57 -147.25 53.34
CA ASP A 88 -59.97 -147.22 52.02
C ASP A 88 -60.73 -146.27 51.10
N LYS A 89 -62.06 -146.33 51.08
CA LYS A 89 -62.88 -145.36 50.33
C LYS A 89 -62.67 -143.93 50.83
N LYS A 90 -62.49 -143.72 52.14
CA LYS A 90 -62.12 -142.40 52.69
C LYS A 90 -60.71 -141.99 52.26
N LEU A 91 -59.77 -142.92 52.21
CA LEU A 91 -58.38 -142.69 51.83
C LEU A 91 -58.27 -142.38 50.33
N GLU A 92 -58.99 -143.09 49.48
CA GLU A 92 -59.15 -142.78 48.05
C GLU A 92 -59.82 -141.42 47.84
N ALA A 93 -60.88 -141.10 48.58
CA ALA A 93 -61.52 -139.78 48.51
C ALA A 93 -60.57 -138.65 48.96
N LEU A 94 -59.80 -138.86 50.02
CA LEU A 94 -58.77 -137.93 50.49
C LEU A 94 -57.63 -137.79 49.47
N ASN A 95 -57.19 -138.89 48.85
CA ASN A 95 -56.16 -138.86 47.80
C ASN A 95 -56.64 -138.14 46.55
N LEU A 96 -57.91 -138.32 46.15
CA LEU A 96 -58.51 -137.60 45.03
C LEU A 96 -58.60 -136.10 45.35
N GLN A 97 -59.04 -135.74 46.55
CA GLN A 97 -59.03 -134.35 47.01
C GLN A 97 -57.62 -133.79 47.03
N PHE A 98 -56.63 -134.54 47.52
CA PHE A 98 -55.23 -134.14 47.54
C PHE A 98 -54.69 -133.92 46.12
N SER A 99 -55.02 -134.79 45.16
CA SER A 99 -54.68 -134.61 43.76
C SER A 99 -55.35 -133.37 43.15
N GLN A 100 -56.59 -133.06 43.51
CA GLN A 100 -57.28 -131.84 43.08
C GLN A 100 -56.62 -130.60 43.70
N TYR A 101 -56.26 -130.64 44.98
CA TYR A 101 -55.52 -129.55 45.63
C TYR A 101 -54.16 -129.33 44.99
N ASN A 102 -53.41 -130.38 44.67
CA ASN A 102 -52.12 -130.26 43.98
C ASN A 102 -52.29 -129.66 42.57
N ALA A 103 -53.32 -130.06 41.81
CA ALA A 103 -53.60 -129.47 40.51
C ALA A 103 -53.99 -127.97 40.62
N ILE A 104 -54.75 -127.60 41.65
CA ILE A 104 -55.07 -126.20 41.95
C ILE A 104 -53.81 -125.43 42.36
N GLU A 105 -52.95 -126.03 43.19
CA GLU A 105 -51.69 -125.44 43.63
C GLU A 105 -50.75 -125.19 42.45
N GLU A 106 -50.54 -126.18 41.59
CA GLU A 106 -49.75 -126.03 40.36
C GLU A 106 -50.30 -124.94 39.44
N SER A 107 -51.63 -124.88 39.27
CA SER A 107 -52.27 -123.82 38.48
C SER A 107 -52.08 -122.43 39.11
N CYS A 108 -52.14 -122.34 40.44
CA CYS A 108 -51.91 -121.12 41.21
C CYS A 108 -50.45 -120.68 41.09
N LEU A 109 -49.49 -121.60 41.24
CA LEU A 109 -48.07 -121.34 41.08
C LEU A 109 -47.72 -120.89 39.67
N ALA A 110 -48.31 -121.52 38.64
CA ALA A 110 -48.14 -121.09 37.25
C ALA A 110 -48.72 -119.67 37.02
N ARG A 111 -49.87 -119.35 37.64
CA ARG A 111 -50.45 -118.01 37.58
C ARG A 111 -49.59 -116.97 38.29
N ILE A 112 -49.08 -117.29 39.48
CA ILE A 112 -48.15 -116.45 40.25
C ILE A 112 -46.90 -116.19 39.42
N SER A 113 -46.27 -117.23 38.86
CA SER A 113 -45.07 -117.08 38.03
C SER A 113 -45.29 -116.21 36.79
N ARG A 114 -46.45 -116.34 36.12
CA ARG A 114 -46.82 -115.44 35.01
C ARG A 114 -47.02 -113.99 35.48
N GLN A 115 -47.67 -113.79 36.63
CA GLN A 115 -47.87 -112.47 37.22
C GLN A 115 -46.54 -111.85 37.66
N GLU A 116 -45.64 -112.62 38.27
CA GLU A 116 -44.28 -112.20 38.62
C GLU A 116 -43.47 -111.82 37.39
N GLY A 117 -43.53 -112.61 36.31
CA GLY A 117 -42.89 -112.26 35.04
C GLY A 117 -43.45 -110.96 34.46
N LYS A 118 -44.77 -110.76 34.52
CA LYS A 118 -45.40 -109.52 34.10
C LYS A 118 -44.97 -108.34 34.98
N ILE A 119 -44.93 -108.51 36.30
CA ILE A 119 -44.45 -107.52 37.26
C ILE A 119 -43.00 -107.14 36.94
N LYS A 120 -42.11 -108.11 36.74
CA LYS A 120 -40.71 -107.89 36.36
C LYS A 120 -40.57 -107.08 35.07
N SER A 121 -41.29 -107.47 34.01
CA SER A 121 -41.27 -106.72 32.75
C SER A 121 -41.82 -105.30 32.87
N LEU A 122 -42.82 -105.09 33.73
CA LEU A 122 -43.36 -103.75 34.00
C LEU A 122 -42.39 -102.94 34.86
N THR A 123 -41.72 -103.54 35.84
CA THR A 123 -40.71 -102.85 36.65
C THR A 123 -39.52 -102.42 35.79
N GLU A 124 -39.03 -103.29 34.91
CA GLU A 124 -37.97 -102.96 33.93
C GLU A 124 -38.39 -101.78 33.05
N LYS A 125 -39.60 -101.81 32.46
CA LYS A 125 -40.13 -100.69 31.66
C LYS A 125 -40.28 -99.41 32.47
N THR A 126 -40.71 -99.49 33.73
CA THR A 126 -40.80 -98.30 34.60
C THR A 126 -39.43 -97.74 34.95
N GLU A 127 -38.41 -98.59 35.02
CA GLU A 127 -37.03 -98.16 35.28
C GLU A 127 -36.38 -97.55 34.03
N GLU A 128 -36.59 -98.16 32.86
CA GLU A 128 -36.19 -97.59 31.56
C GLU A 128 -36.82 -96.21 31.33
N THR A 129 -38.12 -96.07 31.57
CA THR A 129 -38.81 -94.78 31.40
C THR A 129 -38.35 -93.73 32.41
N LYS A 130 -38.05 -94.12 33.66
CA LYS A 130 -37.40 -93.22 34.64
C LYS A 130 -36.02 -92.78 34.17
N ASN A 131 -35.20 -93.68 33.65
CA ASN A 131 -33.88 -93.34 33.13
C ASN A 131 -33.96 -92.40 31.92
N LEU A 132 -34.92 -92.62 31.02
CA LEU A 132 -35.21 -91.69 29.92
C LEU A 132 -35.65 -90.32 30.44
N GLN A 133 -36.52 -90.26 31.45
CA GLN A 133 -36.95 -89.00 32.05
C GLN A 133 -35.77 -88.25 32.70
N ILE A 134 -34.90 -88.95 33.41
CA ILE A 134 -33.67 -88.37 34.00
C ILE A 134 -32.76 -87.81 32.90
N ASN A 135 -32.58 -88.54 31.81
CA ASN A 135 -31.79 -88.09 30.66
C ASN A 135 -32.40 -86.85 29.98
N GLU A 136 -33.72 -86.82 29.81
CA GLU A 136 -34.42 -85.65 29.26
C GLU A 136 -34.35 -84.43 30.19
N ASP A 137 -34.46 -84.63 31.49
CA ASP A 137 -34.27 -83.55 32.46
C ASP A 137 -32.84 -83.01 32.45
N PHE A 138 -31.85 -83.88 32.31
CA PHE A 138 -30.45 -83.50 32.11
C PHE A 138 -30.26 -82.71 30.81
N ASN A 139 -30.80 -83.20 29.69
CA ASN A 139 -30.76 -82.51 28.40
C ASN A 139 -31.43 -81.13 28.47
N ARG A 140 -32.56 -81.03 29.18
CA ARG A 140 -33.24 -79.76 29.43
C ARG A 140 -32.35 -78.79 30.22
N GLN A 141 -31.66 -79.25 31.27
CA GLN A 141 -30.72 -78.43 32.02
C GLN A 141 -29.56 -77.95 31.15
N VAL A 142 -28.99 -78.83 30.32
CA VAL A 142 -27.93 -78.48 29.36
C VAL A 142 -28.42 -77.41 28.37
N ASN A 143 -29.62 -77.57 27.81
CA ASN A 143 -30.21 -76.61 26.88
C ASN A 143 -30.50 -75.25 27.54
N LEU A 144 -30.98 -75.25 28.79
CA LEU A 144 -31.17 -74.02 29.56
C LEU A 144 -29.84 -73.30 29.81
N HIS A 145 -28.79 -74.03 30.15
CA HIS A 145 -27.46 -73.46 30.33
C HIS A 145 -26.89 -72.89 29.02
N ILE A 146 -27.08 -73.58 27.88
CA ILE A 146 -26.70 -73.07 26.56
C ILE A 146 -27.45 -71.78 26.24
N LEU A 147 -28.76 -71.74 26.48
CA LEU A 147 -29.58 -70.54 26.29
C LEU A 147 -29.08 -69.36 27.13
N GLU A 148 -28.75 -69.62 28.39
CA GLU A 148 -28.24 -68.59 29.29
C GLU A 148 -26.87 -68.04 28.82
N ARG A 149 -25.96 -68.93 28.40
CA ARG A 149 -24.69 -68.53 27.80
C ARG A 149 -24.89 -67.72 26.51
N MET A 150 -25.86 -68.09 25.66
CA MET A 150 -26.18 -67.34 24.45
C MET A 150 -26.74 -65.94 24.79
N ARG A 151 -27.58 -65.81 25.82
CA ARG A 151 -28.07 -64.52 26.29
C ARG A 151 -26.94 -63.64 26.80
N GLN A 152 -26.04 -64.18 27.62
CA GLN A 152 -24.86 -63.46 28.10
C GLN A 152 -23.97 -63.01 26.94
N THR A 153 -23.75 -63.88 25.95
CA THR A 153 -22.96 -63.55 24.75
C THR A 153 -23.63 -62.44 23.94
N LYS A 154 -24.95 -62.49 23.77
CA LYS A 154 -25.72 -61.44 23.10
C LYS A 154 -25.56 -60.09 23.82
N ILE A 155 -25.74 -60.06 25.13
CA ILE A 155 -25.55 -58.84 25.95
C ILE A 155 -24.13 -58.29 25.79
N HIS A 156 -23.12 -59.17 25.80
CA HIS A 156 -21.72 -58.77 25.59
C HIS A 156 -21.51 -58.13 24.21
N LEU A 157 -22.06 -58.72 23.15
CA LEU A 157 -21.98 -58.18 21.79
C LEU A 157 -22.74 -56.86 21.65
N ASP A 158 -23.90 -56.72 22.31
CA ASP A 158 -24.66 -55.47 22.33
C ASP A 158 -23.88 -54.35 23.04
N PHE A 159 -23.19 -54.67 24.13
CA PHE A 159 -22.31 -53.71 24.82
C PHE A 159 -21.11 -53.31 23.96
N GLN A 160 -20.46 -54.27 23.28
CA GLN A 160 -19.38 -53.97 22.33
C GLN A 160 -19.88 -53.09 21.18
N LYS A 161 -21.06 -53.39 20.62
CA LYS A 161 -21.69 -52.59 19.58
C LYS A 161 -21.93 -51.14 20.05
N GLN A 162 -22.46 -50.96 21.26
CA GLN A 162 -22.68 -49.62 21.83
C GLN A 162 -21.36 -48.86 22.01
N SER A 163 -20.32 -49.51 22.54
CA SER A 163 -18.99 -48.92 22.68
C SER A 163 -18.41 -48.48 21.33
N LEU A 164 -18.53 -49.31 20.29
CA LEU A 164 -18.09 -48.95 18.94
C LEU A 164 -18.89 -47.78 18.36
N LEU A 165 -20.21 -47.72 18.60
CA LEU A 165 -21.04 -46.59 18.17
C LEU A 165 -20.66 -45.28 18.85
N GLU A 166 -20.32 -45.31 20.15
CA GLU A 166 -19.82 -44.15 20.88
C GLU A 166 -18.47 -43.69 20.36
N GLN A 167 -17.55 -44.62 20.11
CA GLN A 167 -16.26 -44.31 19.48
C GLN A 167 -16.46 -43.67 18.10
N LEU A 168 -17.38 -44.20 17.29
CA LEU A 168 -17.70 -43.64 15.97
C LEU A 168 -18.26 -42.22 16.09
N LYS A 169 -19.18 -41.97 17.03
CA LYS A 169 -19.70 -40.62 17.33
C LYS A 169 -18.59 -39.65 17.73
N LEU A 170 -17.69 -40.07 18.61
CA LEU A 170 -16.53 -39.26 19.04
C LEU A 170 -15.59 -38.98 17.88
N LYS A 171 -15.26 -39.97 17.05
CA LYS A 171 -14.41 -39.78 15.86
C LYS A 171 -15.05 -38.84 14.83
N ASN A 172 -16.36 -38.93 14.64
CA ASN A 172 -17.11 -38.00 13.79
C ASN A 172 -17.09 -36.56 14.35
N TYR A 173 -17.18 -36.41 15.67
CA TYR A 173 -17.04 -35.10 16.31
C TYR A 173 -15.64 -34.52 16.06
N TYR A 174 -14.58 -35.29 16.30
CA TYR A 174 -13.20 -34.84 16.03
C TYR A 174 -12.97 -34.51 14.56
N LEU A 175 -13.52 -35.30 13.63
CA LEU A 175 -13.42 -35.02 12.19
C LEU A 175 -14.08 -33.68 11.83
N LYS A 176 -15.25 -33.39 12.42
CA LYS A 176 -15.95 -32.11 12.21
C LYS A 176 -15.15 -30.94 12.80
N ASP A 177 -14.60 -31.10 14.00
CA ASP A 177 -13.74 -30.10 14.64
C ASP A 177 -12.48 -29.82 13.81
N GLU A 178 -11.81 -30.86 13.31
CA GLU A 178 -10.62 -30.72 12.48
C GLU A 178 -10.93 -30.03 11.15
N LYS A 179 -12.06 -30.37 10.51
CA LYS A 179 -12.53 -29.65 9.31
C LYS A 179 -12.77 -28.17 9.60
N ARG A 180 -13.36 -27.83 10.75
CA ARG A 180 -13.58 -26.44 11.16
C ARG A 180 -12.25 -25.71 11.35
N LYS A 181 -11.28 -26.32 12.05
CA LYS A 181 -9.93 -25.78 12.22
C LYS A 181 -9.22 -25.56 10.88
N GLN A 182 -9.35 -26.50 9.94
CA GLN A 182 -8.80 -26.38 8.61
C GLN A 182 -9.41 -25.20 7.84
N LEU A 183 -10.72 -25.01 7.90
CA LEU A 183 -11.39 -23.87 7.28
C LEU A 183 -10.92 -22.54 7.88
N VAL A 184 -10.86 -22.43 9.21
CA VAL A 184 -10.35 -21.22 9.89
C VAL A 184 -8.90 -20.92 9.50
N SER A 185 -8.05 -21.95 9.38
CA SER A 185 -6.66 -21.81 8.92
C SER A 185 -6.60 -21.31 7.47
N ARG A 186 -7.42 -21.87 6.57
CA ARG A 186 -7.50 -21.41 5.16
C ARG A 186 -8.01 -19.99 5.04
N ASP A 187 -9.01 -19.61 5.83
CA ASP A 187 -9.52 -18.24 5.88
C ASP A 187 -8.46 -17.27 6.40
N GLY A 188 -7.68 -17.69 7.40
CA GLY A 188 -6.51 -16.97 7.89
C GLY A 188 -5.45 -16.75 6.80
N MET A 189 -5.11 -17.79 6.04
CA MET A 189 -4.20 -17.69 4.90
C MET A 189 -4.73 -16.75 3.83
N TYR A 190 -6.01 -16.84 3.47
CA TYR A 190 -6.63 -15.96 2.49
C TYR A 190 -6.60 -14.49 2.93
N LYS A 191 -6.95 -14.22 4.19
CA LYS A 191 -6.83 -12.87 4.78
C LYS A 191 -5.38 -12.37 4.74
N GLY A 192 -4.41 -13.23 5.03
CA GLY A 192 -2.98 -12.91 4.93
C GLY A 192 -2.55 -12.56 3.51
N ILE A 193 -2.98 -13.32 2.50
CA ILE A 193 -2.70 -13.05 1.08
C ILE A 193 -3.31 -11.71 0.65
N VAL A 194 -4.55 -11.42 1.06
CA VAL A 194 -5.20 -10.14 0.74
C VAL A 194 -4.48 -8.97 1.41
N ALA A 195 -4.13 -9.10 2.69
CA ALA A 195 -3.36 -8.08 3.41
C ALA A 195 -2.00 -7.82 2.76
N TYR A 196 -1.28 -8.88 2.36
CA TYR A 196 -0.02 -8.77 1.64
C TYR A 196 -0.17 -8.06 0.29
N LYS A 197 -1.22 -8.38 -0.47
CA LYS A 197 -1.50 -7.71 -1.76
C LYS A 197 -1.74 -6.21 -1.57
N ASN A 198 -2.50 -5.84 -0.54
CA ASN A 198 -2.76 -4.44 -0.20
C ASN A 198 -1.47 -3.72 0.23
N LEU A 199 -0.65 -4.35 1.09
CA LEU A 199 0.65 -3.79 1.50
C LEU A 199 1.57 -3.58 0.30
N ARG A 200 1.65 -4.56 -0.60
CA ARG A 200 2.44 -4.45 -1.84
C ARG A 200 1.97 -3.31 -2.74
N GLN A 201 0.66 -3.09 -2.83
CA GLN A 201 0.10 -1.97 -3.58
C GLN A 201 0.45 -0.64 -2.92
N ASN A 202 0.30 -0.53 -1.59
CA ASN A 202 0.66 0.68 -0.85
C ASN A 202 2.15 1.03 -1.02
N VAL A 203 3.05 0.06 -0.87
CA VAL A 203 4.50 0.26 -1.10
C VAL A 203 4.77 0.72 -2.52
N SER A 204 4.08 0.14 -3.52
CA SER A 204 4.24 0.59 -4.90
C SER A 204 3.76 2.02 -5.12
N ASP A 205 2.69 2.45 -4.43
CA ASP A 205 2.12 3.78 -4.58
C ASP A 205 2.96 4.83 -3.81
N GLU A 206 3.49 4.47 -2.64
CA GLU A 206 4.49 5.26 -1.92
C GLU A 206 5.77 5.45 -2.73
N GLN A 207 6.28 4.39 -3.37
CA GLN A 207 7.46 4.49 -4.23
C GLN A 207 7.22 5.44 -5.42
N LYS A 208 6.03 5.39 -6.02
CA LYS A 208 5.66 6.34 -7.09
C LYS A 208 5.60 7.77 -6.57
N ALA A 209 4.99 7.99 -5.41
CA ALA A 209 4.90 9.31 -4.79
C ALA A 209 6.30 9.87 -4.46
N HIS A 210 7.19 9.04 -3.90
CA HIS A 210 8.56 9.40 -3.63
C HIS A 210 9.34 9.72 -4.92
N ASN A 211 9.19 8.91 -5.96
CA ASN A 211 9.82 9.18 -7.26
C ASN A 211 9.34 10.51 -7.88
N MET A 212 8.04 10.83 -7.75
CA MET A 212 7.51 12.13 -8.20
C MET A 212 8.10 13.29 -7.40
N GLN A 213 8.24 13.14 -6.08
CA GLN A 213 8.89 14.15 -5.23
C GLN A 213 10.36 14.35 -5.60
N LEU A 214 11.10 13.26 -5.82
CA LEU A 214 12.48 13.32 -6.30
C LEU A 214 12.58 14.06 -7.64
N GLU A 215 11.66 13.79 -8.58
CA GLU A 215 11.64 14.47 -9.88
C GLU A 215 11.41 15.98 -9.73
N ILE A 216 10.53 16.40 -8.81
CA ILE A 216 10.29 17.81 -8.51
C ILE A 216 11.56 18.46 -7.94
N VAL A 217 12.16 17.83 -6.92
CA VAL A 217 13.40 18.33 -6.31
C VAL A 217 14.55 18.40 -7.31
N GLU A 218 14.67 17.41 -8.20
CA GLU A 218 15.69 17.41 -9.26
C GLU A 218 15.49 18.55 -10.26
N LYS A 219 14.23 18.84 -10.63
CA LYS A 219 13.90 20.00 -11.49
C LYS A 219 14.23 21.32 -10.82
N ASP A 220 13.88 21.48 -9.54
CA ASP A 220 14.20 22.69 -8.77
C ASP A 220 15.72 22.85 -8.59
N TYR A 221 16.44 21.77 -8.34
CA TYR A 221 17.89 21.76 -8.27
C TYR A 221 18.54 22.19 -9.60
N LYS A 222 18.09 21.64 -10.74
CA LYS A 222 18.56 22.08 -12.07
C LYS A 222 18.24 23.55 -12.35
N PHE A 223 17.08 24.03 -11.91
CA PHE A 223 16.69 25.43 -12.05
C PHE A 223 17.58 26.35 -11.21
N THR A 224 17.88 25.98 -9.96
CA THR A 224 18.76 26.76 -9.08
C THR A 224 20.19 26.80 -9.58
N ILE A 225 20.74 25.67 -10.06
CA ILE A 225 22.04 25.64 -10.76
C ILE A 225 22.04 26.57 -11.96
N GLY A 226 21.08 26.40 -12.90
CA GLY A 226 21.03 27.24 -14.09
C GLY A 226 20.82 28.73 -13.80
N ALA A 227 20.16 29.08 -12.69
CA ALA A 227 20.06 30.46 -12.22
C ALA A 227 21.38 30.98 -11.64
N ASN A 228 22.14 30.12 -10.94
CA ASN A 228 23.46 30.44 -10.40
C ASN A 228 24.49 30.62 -11.53
N ASP A 229 24.55 29.72 -12.51
CA ASP A 229 25.46 29.85 -13.67
C ASP A 229 25.24 31.18 -14.39
N ARG A 230 23.98 31.57 -14.59
CA ARG A 230 23.65 32.89 -15.17
C ARG A 230 24.08 34.06 -14.29
N ARG A 231 24.14 33.91 -12.95
CA ARG A 231 24.66 34.94 -12.03
C ARG A 231 26.17 35.03 -12.16
N GLU A 232 26.86 33.90 -12.19
CA GLU A 232 28.31 33.81 -12.39
C GLU A 232 28.72 34.41 -13.73
N ASP A 233 28.02 34.08 -14.83
CA ASP A 233 28.23 34.69 -16.14
C ASP A 233 28.08 36.21 -16.12
N ARG A 234 27.06 36.72 -15.42
CA ARG A 234 26.87 38.17 -15.26
C ARG A 234 28.01 38.81 -14.49
N LYS A 235 28.48 38.14 -13.43
CA LYS A 235 29.62 38.61 -12.63
C LYS A 235 30.89 38.62 -13.47
N HIS A 236 31.17 37.55 -14.21
CA HIS A 236 32.30 37.46 -15.13
C HIS A 236 32.28 38.57 -16.18
N ARG A 237 31.12 38.81 -16.82
CA ARG A 237 30.99 39.94 -17.77
C ARG A 237 31.17 41.30 -17.12
N GLN A 238 30.73 41.49 -15.88
CA GLN A 238 30.95 42.73 -15.15
C GLN A 238 32.43 42.92 -14.82
N GLU A 239 33.11 41.84 -14.42
CA GLU A 239 34.56 41.82 -14.20
C GLU A 239 35.30 42.17 -15.49
N GLU A 240 34.98 41.53 -16.62
CA GLU A 240 35.52 41.84 -17.95
C GLU A 240 35.29 43.31 -18.36
N ILE A 241 34.08 43.84 -18.17
CA ILE A 241 33.78 45.25 -18.48
C ILE A 241 34.60 46.18 -17.57
N SER A 242 34.72 45.84 -16.28
CA SER A 242 35.49 46.64 -15.33
C SER A 242 36.99 46.62 -15.64
N GLU A 243 37.52 45.48 -16.07
CA GLU A 243 38.90 45.32 -16.49
C GLU A 243 39.17 46.05 -17.81
N ALA A 244 38.27 45.92 -18.80
CA ALA A 244 38.35 46.65 -20.06
C ALA A 244 38.31 48.16 -19.84
N ALA A 245 37.41 48.66 -18.99
CA ALA A 245 37.32 50.08 -18.65
C ALA A 245 38.55 50.58 -17.87
N ALA A 246 39.10 49.76 -16.96
CA ALA A 246 40.32 50.09 -16.24
C ALA A 246 41.54 50.14 -17.17
N ASN A 247 41.63 49.22 -18.13
CA ASN A 247 42.67 49.22 -19.16
C ASN A 247 42.52 50.43 -20.10
N GLU A 248 41.29 50.75 -20.53
CA GLU A 248 41.03 51.94 -21.35
C GLU A 248 41.39 53.24 -20.62
N ASP A 249 41.09 53.40 -19.31
CA ASP A 249 41.51 54.58 -18.55
C ASP A 249 43.04 54.67 -18.42
N ARG A 250 43.73 53.54 -18.21
CA ARG A 250 45.20 53.48 -18.20
C ARG A 250 45.78 53.90 -19.54
N ASP A 251 45.27 53.37 -20.65
CA ASP A 251 45.71 53.71 -22.00
C ASP A 251 45.41 55.17 -22.34
N MET A 252 44.24 55.67 -21.95
CA MET A 252 43.87 57.07 -22.15
C MET A 252 44.79 58.02 -21.37
N ARG A 253 45.17 57.68 -20.13
CA ARG A 253 46.17 58.43 -19.36
C ARG A 253 47.54 58.38 -20.00
N TYR A 254 47.98 57.20 -20.44
CA TYR A 254 49.25 57.02 -21.13
C TYR A 254 49.31 57.86 -22.43
N ASN A 255 48.25 57.83 -23.23
CA ASN A 255 48.12 58.62 -24.45
C ASN A 255 48.12 60.12 -24.16
N LYS A 256 47.39 60.60 -23.14
CA LYS A 256 47.43 62.02 -22.73
C LYS A 256 48.83 62.46 -22.29
N MET A 257 49.55 61.63 -21.54
CA MET A 257 50.92 61.94 -21.11
C MET A 257 51.87 61.99 -22.32
N ARG A 258 51.72 61.05 -23.26
CA ARG A 258 52.48 61.01 -24.51
C ARG A 258 52.20 62.24 -25.38
N GLU A 259 50.93 62.59 -25.57
CA GLU A 259 50.51 63.79 -26.31
C GLU A 259 51.05 65.07 -25.66
N ALA A 260 50.95 65.19 -24.34
CA ALA A 260 51.50 66.33 -23.60
C ALA A 260 53.02 66.44 -23.77
N LEU A 261 53.74 65.31 -23.71
CA LEU A 261 55.18 65.29 -23.95
C LEU A 261 55.52 65.72 -25.38
N LEU A 262 54.81 65.18 -26.38
CA LEU A 262 55.01 65.55 -27.79
C LEU A 262 54.71 67.03 -28.02
N LEU A 263 53.61 67.55 -27.46
CA LEU A 263 53.25 68.96 -27.53
C LEU A 263 54.35 69.83 -26.93
N ASN A 264 54.78 69.54 -25.69
CA ASN A 264 55.87 70.27 -25.03
C ASN A 264 57.18 70.23 -25.83
N LYS A 265 57.51 69.08 -26.43
CA LYS A 265 58.68 68.93 -27.31
C LYS A 265 58.56 69.82 -28.55
N THR A 266 57.38 69.86 -29.19
CA THR A 266 57.14 70.76 -30.32
C THR A 266 57.17 72.22 -29.92
N TRP A 267 56.64 72.58 -28.76
CA TRP A 267 56.63 73.94 -28.22
C TRP A 267 58.04 74.42 -27.87
N TYR A 268 58.84 73.59 -27.21
CA TYR A 268 60.24 73.87 -26.94
C TYR A 268 61.03 74.07 -28.23
N LYS A 269 60.81 73.21 -29.25
CA LYS A 269 61.45 73.36 -30.56
C LYS A 269 61.01 74.64 -31.26
N HIS A 270 59.72 74.99 -31.21
CA HIS A 270 59.19 76.22 -31.78
C HIS A 270 59.77 77.46 -31.08
N LEU A 271 59.69 77.54 -29.75
CA LEU A 271 60.24 78.64 -28.96
C LEU A 271 61.76 78.76 -29.14
N GLY A 272 62.48 77.64 -29.18
CA GLY A 272 63.91 77.62 -29.46
C GLY A 272 64.24 78.17 -30.84
N ASN A 273 63.45 77.83 -31.87
CA ASN A 273 63.61 78.40 -33.20
C ASN A 273 63.26 79.89 -33.25
N THR A 274 62.16 80.30 -32.61
CA THR A 274 61.74 81.70 -32.53
C THR A 274 62.79 82.55 -31.81
N LEU A 275 63.35 82.04 -30.70
CA LEU A 275 64.43 82.70 -29.98
C LEU A 275 65.68 82.80 -30.86
N LYS A 276 66.09 81.75 -31.55
CA LYS A 276 67.21 81.80 -32.51
C LYS A 276 67.00 82.88 -33.57
N VAL A 277 65.82 82.94 -34.19
CA VAL A 277 65.48 83.96 -35.20
C VAL A 277 65.50 85.37 -34.60
N GLN A 278 64.97 85.55 -33.39
CA GLN A 278 65.02 86.85 -32.71
C GLN A 278 66.45 87.24 -32.35
N THR A 279 67.26 86.32 -31.81
CA THR A 279 68.67 86.55 -31.51
C THR A 279 69.47 86.90 -32.76
N GLU A 280 69.22 86.23 -33.90
CA GLU A 280 69.86 86.57 -35.18
C GLU A 280 69.47 87.97 -35.68
N ARG A 281 68.17 88.33 -35.60
CA ARG A 281 67.70 89.69 -35.93
C ARG A 281 68.31 90.74 -35.01
N SER A 282 68.24 90.53 -33.70
CA SER A 282 68.83 91.43 -32.70
C SER A 282 70.34 91.53 -32.88
N LYS A 283 71.03 90.44 -33.23
CA LYS A 283 72.47 90.46 -33.54
C LYS A 283 72.78 91.39 -34.70
N SER A 284 71.99 91.37 -35.78
CA SER A 284 72.18 92.33 -36.90
C SER A 284 71.97 93.79 -36.48
N ILE A 285 70.99 94.04 -35.61
CA ILE A 285 70.68 95.37 -35.07
C ILE A 285 71.78 95.81 -34.11
N GLU A 286 72.27 94.91 -33.26
CA GLU A 286 73.33 95.16 -32.30
C GLU A 286 74.68 95.36 -32.99
N GLU A 287 74.97 94.63 -34.06
CA GLU A 287 76.11 94.88 -34.96
C GLU A 287 75.99 96.26 -35.63
N ALA A 288 74.79 96.66 -36.07
CA ALA A 288 74.56 98.00 -36.62
C ALA A 288 74.75 99.09 -35.55
N PHE A 289 74.25 98.89 -34.33
CA PHE A 289 74.46 99.81 -33.20
C PHE A 289 75.93 99.87 -32.80
N GLN A 290 76.66 98.75 -32.81
CA GLN A 290 78.11 98.72 -32.56
C GLN A 290 78.87 99.48 -33.64
N LYS A 291 78.49 99.35 -34.93
CA LYS A 291 79.06 100.15 -36.02
C LYS A 291 78.77 101.64 -35.85
N ILE A 292 77.53 102.02 -35.54
CA ILE A 292 77.18 103.43 -35.27
C ILE A 292 77.97 103.95 -34.07
N ARG A 293 78.06 103.18 -32.98
CA ARG A 293 78.84 103.54 -31.78
C ARG A 293 80.31 103.75 -32.11
N ALA A 294 80.88 102.85 -32.90
CA ALA A 294 82.28 102.93 -33.34
C ALA A 294 82.55 104.16 -34.23
N VAL A 295 81.61 104.55 -35.08
CA VAL A 295 81.76 105.72 -35.98
C VAL A 295 81.46 107.04 -35.29
N THR A 296 80.42 107.11 -34.44
CA THR A 296 79.93 108.37 -33.86
C THR A 296 80.57 108.71 -32.52
N GLY A 297 81.17 107.73 -31.83
CA GLY A 297 81.73 107.93 -30.48
C GLY A 297 80.68 108.19 -29.40
N LEU A 298 79.38 108.17 -29.73
CA LEU A 298 78.28 108.38 -28.79
C LEU A 298 78.02 107.07 -28.03
N TYR A 299 78.29 107.09 -26.73
CA TYR A 299 78.11 105.90 -25.89
C TYR A 299 76.61 105.56 -25.69
N ASP A 300 75.77 106.60 -25.65
CA ASP A 300 74.33 106.49 -25.44
C ASP A 300 73.51 106.76 -26.71
N ILE A 301 73.40 105.73 -27.55
CA ILE A 301 72.60 105.78 -28.79
C ILE A 301 71.09 105.80 -28.47
N GLN A 302 70.68 105.33 -27.29
CA GLN A 302 69.26 105.29 -26.90
C GLN A 302 68.67 106.70 -26.83
N GLU A 303 69.43 107.68 -26.35
CA GLU A 303 68.97 109.07 -26.26
C GLU A 303 68.70 109.68 -27.65
N VAL A 304 69.53 109.36 -28.65
CA VAL A 304 69.35 109.84 -30.04
C VAL A 304 68.10 109.22 -30.67
N VAL A 305 67.92 107.91 -30.52
CA VAL A 305 66.74 107.21 -31.03
C VAL A 305 65.47 107.71 -30.36
N GLN A 306 65.51 107.97 -29.04
CA GLN A 306 64.37 108.51 -28.30
C GLN A 306 63.99 109.92 -28.77
N ARG A 307 64.96 110.80 -29.08
CA ARG A 307 64.70 112.13 -29.67
C ARG A 307 64.11 112.05 -31.07
N PHE A 308 64.51 111.06 -31.88
CA PHE A 308 63.90 110.82 -33.20
C PHE A 308 62.47 110.28 -33.09
N LEU A 309 62.23 109.29 -32.22
CA LEU A 309 60.90 108.71 -32.00
C LEU A 309 59.90 109.72 -31.46
N THR A 310 60.31 110.55 -30.48
CA THR A 310 59.44 111.61 -29.97
C THR A 310 59.10 112.65 -31.04
N ARG A 311 60.05 112.98 -31.91
CA ARG A 311 59.81 113.89 -33.04
C ARG A 311 58.84 113.31 -34.07
N GLU A 312 58.99 112.04 -34.45
CA GLU A 312 58.06 111.38 -35.36
C GLU A 312 56.67 111.19 -34.74
N GLN A 313 56.60 110.84 -33.46
CA GLN A 313 55.33 110.67 -32.75
C GLN A 313 54.55 111.99 -32.67
N SER A 314 55.23 113.11 -32.38
CA SER A 314 54.60 114.44 -32.44
C SER A 314 54.11 114.78 -33.84
N TYR A 315 54.87 114.42 -34.89
CA TYR A 315 54.46 114.66 -36.28
C TYR A 315 53.23 113.81 -36.67
N ALA A 316 53.20 112.54 -36.27
CA ALA A 316 52.08 111.63 -36.52
C ALA A 316 50.79 112.10 -35.81
N GLN A 317 50.91 112.56 -34.55
CA GLN A 317 49.78 113.12 -33.81
C GLN A 317 49.22 114.38 -34.48
N LEU A 318 50.08 115.30 -34.93
CA LEU A 318 49.67 116.51 -35.64
C LEU A 318 48.97 116.19 -36.96
N SER A 319 49.49 115.21 -37.71
CA SER A 319 48.88 114.72 -38.95
C SER A 319 47.47 114.13 -38.69
N SER A 320 47.33 113.30 -37.65
CA SER A 320 46.03 112.72 -37.26
C SER A 320 45.01 113.81 -36.90
N MET A 321 45.42 114.82 -36.12
CA MET A 321 44.56 115.96 -35.77
C MET A 321 44.09 116.76 -37.00
N VAL A 322 44.97 116.94 -37.99
CA VAL A 322 44.64 117.60 -39.25
C VAL A 322 43.64 116.77 -40.06
N THR A 323 43.79 115.43 -40.10
CA THR A 323 42.84 114.55 -40.78
C THR A 323 41.46 114.53 -40.12
N GLU A 324 41.42 114.51 -38.79
CA GLU A 324 40.18 114.54 -38.02
C GLU A 324 39.43 115.87 -38.21
N SER A 325 40.15 116.99 -38.18
CA SER A 325 39.60 118.33 -38.45
C SER A 325 39.03 118.44 -39.88
N LYS A 326 39.69 117.85 -40.87
CA LYS A 326 39.17 117.77 -42.25
C LYS A 326 37.86 116.97 -42.32
N ALA A 327 37.81 115.82 -41.65
CA ALA A 327 36.60 114.98 -41.63
C ALA A 327 35.39 115.72 -41.02
N ILE A 328 35.61 116.52 -39.96
CA ILE A 328 34.57 117.35 -39.35
C ILE A 328 34.05 118.40 -40.34
N CYS A 329 34.93 119.13 -41.03
CA CYS A 329 34.54 120.11 -42.04
C CYS A 329 33.72 119.49 -43.18
N ASP A 330 34.11 118.31 -43.66
CA ASP A 330 33.38 117.61 -44.72
C ASP A 330 31.99 117.17 -44.26
N ASN A 331 31.84 116.78 -43.00
CA ASN A 331 30.55 116.39 -42.44
C ASN A 331 29.58 117.59 -42.36
N TYR A 332 30.07 118.77 -41.98
CA TYR A 332 29.26 119.99 -42.00
C TYR A 332 28.84 120.40 -43.42
N LYS A 333 29.72 120.23 -44.42
CA LYS A 333 29.36 120.46 -45.83
C LYS A 333 28.23 119.55 -46.29
N LYS A 334 28.29 118.25 -45.97
CA LYS A 334 27.25 117.27 -46.33
C LYS A 334 25.88 117.65 -45.76
N LYS A 335 25.81 117.97 -44.45
CA LYS A 335 24.55 118.40 -43.81
C LYS A 335 23.96 119.64 -44.47
N ASN A 336 24.81 120.59 -44.88
CA ASN A 336 24.35 121.80 -45.55
C ASN A 336 23.74 121.48 -46.94
N THR A 337 24.32 120.54 -47.69
CA THR A 337 23.76 120.09 -48.98
C THR A 337 22.43 119.34 -48.84
N GLU A 338 22.24 118.59 -47.76
CA GLU A 338 20.98 117.86 -47.50
C GLU A 338 19.83 118.82 -47.16
N LEU A 339 20.08 119.84 -46.35
CA LEU A 339 19.07 120.86 -46.05
C LEU A 339 18.64 121.64 -47.30
N VAL A 340 19.58 121.94 -48.21
CA VAL A 340 19.26 122.56 -49.50
C VAL A 340 18.38 121.66 -50.36
N LYS A 341 18.60 120.33 -50.36
CA LYS A 341 17.75 119.37 -51.09
C LYS A 341 16.34 119.29 -50.53
N ILE A 342 16.19 119.25 -49.20
CA ILE A 342 14.87 119.19 -48.54
C ILE A 342 14.06 120.45 -48.85
N ILE A 343 14.69 121.63 -48.86
CA ILE A 343 14.02 122.89 -49.23
C ILE A 343 13.59 122.87 -50.71
N HIS A 344 14.38 122.25 -51.60
CA HIS A 344 14.05 122.11 -53.01
C HIS A 344 12.91 121.11 -53.25
N GLU A 345 12.83 120.03 -52.48
CA GLU A 345 11.75 119.04 -52.57
C GLU A 345 10.41 119.61 -52.04
N PHE A 346 10.44 120.40 -50.98
CA PHE A 346 9.25 121.10 -50.47
C PHE A 346 8.72 122.16 -51.44
N LYS A 347 9.58 122.83 -52.21
CA LYS A 347 9.15 123.77 -53.27
C LYS A 347 8.55 123.09 -54.51
N LEU A 348 8.87 121.83 -54.77
CA LEU A 348 8.33 121.06 -55.90
C LEU A 348 6.99 120.36 -55.57
N ALA A 349 6.65 120.19 -54.29
CA ALA A 349 5.44 119.50 -53.85
C ALA A 349 4.15 120.35 -53.91
N ASP A 350 4.25 121.69 -53.97
CA ASP A 350 3.09 122.61 -54.00
C ASP A 350 2.54 122.91 -55.41
N GLN A 351 3.18 122.43 -56.50
CA GLN A 351 2.79 122.73 -57.88
C GLN A 351 2.43 121.51 -58.76
N ALA A 352 2.36 120.30 -58.22
CA ALA A 352 2.03 119.12 -59.03
C ALA A 352 0.97 118.24 -58.36
N ASN A 353 -0.29 118.51 -58.70
CA ASN A 353 -1.40 117.57 -58.63
C ASN A 353 -1.02 116.27 -59.38
N LYS A 354 -0.52 115.24 -58.66
CA LYS A 354 -0.29 113.91 -59.24
C LYS A 354 -0.81 112.80 -58.33
N LYS A 355 -1.86 112.19 -58.87
CA LYS A 355 -2.54 110.94 -58.50
C LYS A 355 -1.61 109.94 -57.80
N VAL A 356 -1.98 109.61 -56.56
CA VAL A 356 -1.43 108.49 -55.80
C VAL A 356 -1.62 107.20 -56.59
N ASN A 357 -0.50 106.52 -56.83
CA ASN A 357 -0.37 105.34 -57.66
C ASN A 357 -1.00 104.12 -56.97
N LYS A 358 -2.24 103.77 -57.38
CA LYS A 358 -3.11 102.72 -56.79
C LYS A 358 -2.50 101.30 -56.86
N GLU A 359 -1.44 101.12 -57.65
CA GLU A 359 -0.76 99.85 -57.87
C GLU A 359 0.37 99.58 -56.85
N ASN A 360 1.02 100.62 -56.32
CA ASN A 360 2.00 100.48 -55.24
C ASN A 360 1.36 100.15 -53.89
N LEU A 361 0.14 100.62 -53.64
CA LEU A 361 -0.63 100.26 -52.44
C LEU A 361 -1.11 98.79 -52.48
N LYS A 362 -1.45 98.25 -53.66
CA LYS A 362 -1.82 96.83 -53.80
C LYS A 362 -0.64 95.88 -53.55
N ASN A 363 0.56 96.22 -54.02
CA ASN A 363 1.77 95.43 -53.78
C ASN A 363 2.25 95.50 -52.31
N GLN A 364 2.02 96.62 -51.62
CA GLN A 364 2.25 96.71 -50.18
C GLN A 364 1.23 95.90 -49.37
N ILE A 365 -0.05 95.88 -49.77
CA ILE A 365 -1.08 95.04 -49.13
C ILE A 365 -0.76 93.55 -49.31
N ALA A 366 -0.28 93.13 -50.48
CA ALA A 366 0.14 91.75 -50.73
C ALA A 366 1.33 91.34 -49.84
N LYS A 367 2.39 92.16 -49.77
CA LYS A 367 3.53 91.91 -48.86
C LYS A 367 3.13 91.91 -47.39
N CYS A 368 2.25 92.81 -46.97
CA CYS A 368 1.73 92.81 -45.60
C CYS A 368 0.90 91.56 -45.30
N SER A 369 0.10 91.05 -46.25
CA SER A 369 -0.67 89.83 -46.05
C SER A 369 0.19 88.57 -45.94
N GLU A 370 1.29 88.48 -46.70
CA GLU A 370 2.24 87.36 -46.62
C GLU A 370 3.02 87.37 -45.31
N ASN A 371 3.47 88.56 -44.87
CA ASN A 371 4.11 88.71 -43.56
C ASN A 371 3.15 88.41 -42.41
N LEU A 372 1.87 88.76 -42.56
CA LEU A 372 0.83 88.44 -41.58
C LEU A 372 0.54 86.94 -41.51
N GLY A 373 0.69 86.20 -42.62
CA GLY A 373 0.66 84.74 -42.64
C GLY A 373 1.84 84.13 -41.87
N LYS A 374 3.06 84.61 -42.11
CA LYS A 374 4.27 84.14 -41.42
C LYS A 374 4.23 84.43 -39.91
N GLU A 375 3.72 85.59 -39.51
CA GLU A 375 3.56 85.93 -38.09
C GLU A 375 2.43 85.14 -37.41
N LYS A 376 1.34 84.82 -38.12
CA LYS A 376 0.31 83.89 -37.60
C LYS A 376 0.87 82.49 -37.37
N GLU A 377 1.70 81.98 -38.26
CA GLU A 377 2.35 80.68 -38.08
C GLU A 377 3.34 80.68 -36.91
N LYS A 378 4.15 81.74 -36.77
CA LYS A 378 5.02 81.91 -35.60
C LYS A 378 4.21 82.02 -34.31
N PHE A 379 3.11 82.75 -34.31
CA PHE A 379 2.22 82.88 -33.17
C PHE A 379 1.59 81.53 -32.78
N PHE A 380 1.19 80.70 -33.76
CA PHE A 380 0.68 79.36 -33.53
C PHE A 380 1.75 78.44 -32.91
N ARG A 381 2.98 78.44 -33.44
CA ARG A 381 4.11 77.71 -32.84
C ARG A 381 4.47 78.21 -31.44
N LEU A 382 4.34 79.52 -31.20
CA LEU A 382 4.57 80.12 -29.88
C LEU A 382 3.47 79.74 -28.88
N THR A 383 2.21 79.64 -29.32
CA THR A 383 1.10 79.18 -28.48
C THR A 383 1.21 77.69 -28.19
N GLU A 384 1.63 76.87 -29.15
CA GLU A 384 1.89 75.45 -28.95
C GLU A 384 3.08 75.19 -28.00
N THR A 385 4.18 75.93 -28.14
CA THR A 385 5.29 75.85 -27.18
C THR A 385 4.86 76.31 -25.79
N ARG A 386 4.02 77.37 -25.69
CA ARG A 386 3.44 77.82 -24.42
C ARG A 386 2.58 76.73 -23.76
N THR A 387 1.68 76.08 -24.49
CA THR A 387 0.82 75.01 -23.94
C THR A 387 1.64 73.79 -23.53
N ASN A 388 2.63 73.40 -24.33
CA ASN A 388 3.54 72.30 -23.99
C ASN A 388 4.36 72.60 -22.74
N THR A 389 4.83 73.83 -22.57
CA THR A 389 5.58 74.25 -21.37
C THR A 389 4.67 74.24 -20.13
N LEU A 390 3.40 74.66 -20.25
CA LEU A 390 2.42 74.58 -19.17
C LEU A 390 2.11 73.14 -18.78
N LEU A 391 1.84 72.27 -19.75
CA LEU A 391 1.56 70.84 -19.52
C LEU A 391 2.75 70.14 -18.86
N TRP A 392 3.97 70.42 -19.31
CA TRP A 392 5.18 69.89 -18.71
C TRP A 392 5.38 70.38 -17.27
N GLY A 393 5.20 71.69 -17.03
CA GLY A 393 5.27 72.28 -15.69
C GLY A 393 4.26 71.65 -14.73
N ARG A 394 2.99 71.49 -15.16
CA ARG A 394 1.94 70.82 -14.38
C ARG A 394 2.27 69.35 -14.09
N LYS A 395 2.78 68.62 -15.09
CA LYS A 395 3.18 67.21 -14.93
C LYS A 395 4.32 67.06 -13.93
N MET A 396 5.28 67.98 -13.91
CA MET A 396 6.38 67.97 -12.95
C MET A 396 5.91 68.38 -11.55
N LEU A 397 5.07 69.41 -11.42
CA LEU A 397 4.46 69.79 -10.14
C LEU A 397 3.69 68.63 -9.50
N GLY A 398 2.91 67.88 -10.28
CA GLY A 398 2.20 66.69 -9.79
C GLY A 398 3.12 65.56 -9.30
N LYS A 399 4.36 65.47 -9.82
CA LYS A 399 5.36 64.51 -9.32
C LYS A 399 5.96 64.94 -7.98
N PHE A 400 6.16 66.23 -7.76
CA PHE A 400 6.74 66.75 -6.52
C PHE A 400 5.71 66.93 -5.40
N ASN A 401 4.45 67.19 -5.72
CA ASN A 401 3.39 67.39 -4.74
C ASN A 401 2.09 66.67 -5.17
N LYS A 402 1.85 65.47 -4.61
CA LYS A 402 0.68 64.63 -4.94
C LYS A 402 -0.67 65.29 -4.58
N ASN A 403 -0.66 66.33 -3.74
CA ASN A 403 -1.86 67.04 -3.29
C ASN A 403 -2.11 68.36 -4.04
N TYR A 404 -1.35 68.64 -5.11
CA TYR A 404 -1.52 69.86 -5.90
C TYR A 404 -2.88 69.84 -6.63
N LYS A 405 -3.84 70.64 -6.15
CA LYS A 405 -5.10 70.90 -6.85
C LYS A 405 -4.91 72.11 -7.76
N ASP A 406 -5.08 71.90 -9.06
CA ASP A 406 -4.89 72.91 -10.09
C ASP A 406 -6.03 73.94 -9.99
N GLU A 407 -5.74 75.14 -9.46
CA GLU A 407 -6.69 76.26 -9.46
C GLU A 407 -6.76 76.98 -10.81
N GLY A 408 -6.16 76.41 -11.87
CA GLY A 408 -6.39 76.85 -13.24
C GLY A 408 -5.69 78.16 -13.59
N SER A 409 -4.46 78.40 -13.11
CA SER A 409 -3.71 79.58 -13.56
C SER A 409 -3.15 79.37 -14.98
N ASP A 410 -3.52 80.26 -15.91
CA ASP A 410 -3.09 80.25 -17.32
C ASP A 410 -1.74 80.95 -17.55
N ASN A 411 -1.08 81.35 -16.46
CA ASN A 411 0.12 82.15 -16.50
C ASN A 411 1.38 81.29 -16.30
N VAL A 412 2.16 81.09 -17.37
CA VAL A 412 3.40 80.27 -17.38
C VAL A 412 4.37 80.71 -16.28
N LYS A 413 4.47 82.01 -16.03
CA LYS A 413 5.37 82.55 -15.00
C LYS A 413 5.00 82.07 -13.61
N GLU A 414 3.71 81.97 -13.28
CA GLU A 414 3.26 81.53 -11.96
C GLU A 414 3.52 80.04 -11.75
N VAL A 415 3.26 79.21 -12.75
CA VAL A 415 3.54 77.76 -12.72
C VAL A 415 5.04 77.48 -12.59
N MET A 416 5.88 78.27 -13.27
CA MET A 416 7.34 78.10 -13.19
C MET A 416 7.90 78.61 -11.86
N ILE A 417 7.33 79.68 -11.29
CA ILE A 417 7.71 80.19 -9.97
C ILE A 417 7.28 79.20 -8.87
N SER A 418 6.09 78.60 -8.95
CA SER A 418 5.65 77.58 -8.00
C SER A 418 6.50 76.31 -8.09
N LEU A 419 6.82 75.85 -9.30
CA LEU A 419 7.75 74.73 -9.53
C LEU A 419 9.13 75.03 -8.93
N ALA A 420 9.68 76.22 -9.16
CA ALA A 420 10.98 76.61 -8.63
C ALA A 420 10.98 76.67 -7.09
N LYS A 421 9.90 77.16 -6.46
CA LYS A 421 9.74 77.16 -5.00
C LYS A 421 9.68 75.73 -4.44
N GLU A 422 8.91 74.85 -5.05
CA GLU A 422 8.76 73.45 -4.60
C GLU A 422 10.03 72.62 -4.81
N VAL A 423 10.72 72.78 -5.94
CA VAL A 423 12.03 72.15 -6.17
C VAL A 423 13.05 72.65 -5.15
N LYS A 424 13.05 73.96 -4.84
CA LYS A 424 13.94 74.51 -3.80
C LYS A 424 13.62 73.91 -2.42
N LEU A 425 12.35 73.72 -2.09
CA LEU A 425 11.90 73.11 -0.83
C LEU A 425 12.27 71.62 -0.76
N ALA A 426 12.11 70.87 -1.86
CA ALA A 426 12.53 69.47 -1.97
C ALA A 426 14.05 69.31 -1.87
N VAL A 427 14.83 70.21 -2.48
CA VAL A 427 16.29 70.23 -2.38
C VAL A 427 16.75 70.59 -0.95
N SER A 428 16.07 71.51 -0.27
CA SER A 428 16.34 71.81 1.14
C SER A 428 16.03 70.61 2.05
N LYS A 429 14.89 69.94 1.87
CA LYS A 429 14.56 68.69 2.61
C LYS A 429 15.56 67.57 2.33
N ALA A 430 16.03 67.42 1.10
CA ALA A 430 17.06 66.44 0.75
C ALA A 430 18.42 66.75 1.40
N LYS A 431 18.75 68.05 1.60
CA LYS A 431 19.94 68.48 2.34
C LYS A 431 19.83 68.19 3.84
N GLU A 432 18.66 68.41 4.44
CA GLU A 432 18.41 68.11 5.87
C GLU A 432 18.49 66.61 6.19
N LEU A 433 18.17 65.75 5.21
CA LEU A 433 18.22 64.28 5.34
C LEU A 433 19.60 63.65 5.04
N ASN A 434 20.66 64.45 4.81
CA ASN A 434 22.02 63.96 4.49
C ASN A 434 22.09 62.90 3.37
N LEU A 435 21.17 62.95 2.40
CA LEU A 435 21.24 62.11 1.20
C LEU A 435 22.36 62.64 0.28
N PRO A 436 23.29 61.79 -0.20
CA PRO A 436 24.39 62.23 -1.04
C PRO A 436 23.85 62.80 -2.37
N LEU A 437 23.94 64.13 -2.51
CA LEU A 437 23.50 64.92 -3.68
C LEU A 437 24.17 64.53 -5.02
N ASN A 438 25.12 63.59 -5.01
CA ASN A 438 25.83 63.13 -6.20
C ASN A 438 25.13 62.00 -6.96
N ILE A 439 24.06 61.38 -6.44
CA ILE A 439 23.34 60.30 -7.15
C ILE A 439 22.19 60.86 -8.02
N VAL A 440 21.57 61.98 -7.60
CA VAL A 440 20.38 62.53 -8.30
C VAL A 440 20.70 63.18 -9.66
N LYS A 441 21.95 63.60 -9.90
CA LYS A 441 22.35 64.30 -11.15
C LYS A 441 22.54 63.39 -12.36
N LYS A 442 22.73 62.07 -12.20
CA LYS A 442 22.98 61.16 -13.34
C LYS A 442 21.80 60.24 -13.67
N GLU A 443 21.07 59.73 -12.69
CA GLU A 443 20.02 58.74 -12.95
C GLU A 443 18.71 59.34 -13.50
N SER A 444 18.37 60.57 -13.09
CA SER A 444 17.15 61.25 -13.56
C SER A 444 17.24 61.75 -15.01
N PHE A 445 18.44 62.03 -15.53
CA PHE A 445 18.61 62.50 -16.92
C PHE A 445 18.57 61.34 -17.93
N THR A 446 19.06 60.15 -17.54
CA THR A 446 18.99 58.93 -18.36
C THR A 446 17.58 58.33 -18.39
N GLU A 447 16.81 58.39 -17.29
CA GLU A 447 15.40 57.96 -17.30
C GLU A 447 14.51 58.88 -18.15
N ILE A 448 14.77 60.20 -18.17
CA ILE A 448 14.02 61.14 -19.01
C ILE A 448 14.33 60.97 -20.50
N GLN A 449 15.58 60.66 -20.87
CA GLN A 449 15.93 60.30 -22.25
C GLN A 449 15.35 58.94 -22.68
N GLY A 450 15.24 57.98 -21.75
CA GLY A 450 14.56 56.70 -21.98
C GLY A 450 13.07 56.87 -22.27
N ILE A 451 12.38 57.74 -21.53
CA ILE A 451 10.95 58.04 -21.74
C ILE A 451 10.72 58.76 -23.09
N PHE A 452 11.64 59.63 -23.53
CA PHE A 452 11.52 60.32 -24.82
C PHE A 452 11.76 59.40 -26.03
N LYS A 453 12.68 58.42 -25.92
CA LYS A 453 12.85 57.38 -26.95
C LYS A 453 11.69 56.38 -26.96
N GLY A 454 11.14 56.02 -25.80
CA GLY A 454 9.99 55.13 -25.68
C GLY A 454 8.69 55.67 -26.28
N PHE A 455 8.49 57.00 -26.28
CA PHE A 455 7.30 57.63 -26.89
C PHE A 455 7.28 57.56 -28.41
N SER A 456 8.45 57.52 -29.07
CA SER A 456 8.56 57.41 -30.54
C SER A 456 8.35 55.97 -31.04
N GLN A 457 8.62 54.97 -30.18
CA GLN A 457 8.49 53.55 -30.52
C GLN A 457 7.08 53.01 -30.16
N ALA A 458 6.48 53.48 -29.07
CA ALA A 458 5.15 53.06 -28.61
C ALA A 458 3.97 53.56 -29.49
N GLN A 459 4.18 54.52 -30.39
CA GLN A 459 3.18 54.90 -31.41
C GLN A 459 3.18 53.99 -32.64
N LYS A 460 4.24 53.19 -32.87
CA LYS A 460 4.28 52.22 -33.98
C LYS A 460 3.68 50.85 -33.62
N GLU A 461 3.63 50.47 -32.34
CA GLU A 461 3.14 49.16 -31.91
C GLU A 461 1.66 49.11 -31.49
N LYS A 462 0.95 50.24 -31.44
CA LYS A 462 -0.48 50.30 -31.05
C LYS A 462 -1.49 50.13 -32.20
N MET A 463 -1.07 49.68 -33.39
CA MET A 463 -1.96 49.38 -34.53
C MET A 463 -2.24 47.88 -34.74
N LEU A 464 -1.73 46.98 -33.91
CA LEU A 464 -2.10 45.56 -33.99
C LEU A 464 -2.15 44.91 -32.60
N ARG A 465 -3.37 44.75 -32.10
CA ARG A 465 -3.95 43.55 -31.49
C ARG A 465 -4.88 43.89 -30.32
N VAL A 466 -6.05 43.30 -30.45
CA VAL A 466 -7.22 43.34 -29.58
C VAL A 466 -7.25 42.01 -28.80
N ASP A 467 -7.38 42.12 -27.48
CA ASP A 467 -8.10 41.27 -26.50
C ASP A 467 -7.67 39.81 -26.23
N PRO A 468 -8.23 39.12 -25.20
CA PRO A 468 -8.65 39.55 -23.84
C PRO A 468 -8.28 38.52 -22.73
N LYS A 469 -8.57 38.88 -21.46
CA LYS A 469 -8.99 38.03 -20.30
C LYS A 469 -8.15 38.14 -19.01
N GLU A 470 -8.63 39.07 -18.20
CA GLU A 470 -9.04 38.99 -16.79
C GLU A 470 -9.30 37.59 -16.13
N ILE A 471 -9.13 37.59 -14.79
CA ILE A 471 -9.68 36.70 -13.73
C ILE A 471 -8.82 35.43 -13.49
N ILE A 472 -8.17 35.22 -12.32
CA ILE A 472 -8.74 34.98 -10.98
C ILE A 472 -7.78 35.42 -9.85
N LYS A 473 -8.34 36.11 -8.84
CA LYS A 473 -7.78 36.34 -7.49
C LYS A 473 -7.95 35.09 -6.62
N LYS A 474 -6.98 34.80 -5.73
CA LYS A 474 -7.15 34.95 -4.26
C LYS A 474 -5.98 34.35 -3.49
N GLU A 475 -5.57 35.13 -2.51
CA GLU A 475 -4.68 34.82 -1.39
C GLU A 475 -5.25 33.68 -0.53
N ALA A 476 -4.36 32.84 -0.03
CA ALA A 476 -4.53 32.14 1.24
C ALA A 476 -3.16 31.94 1.88
N SER A 477 -2.95 32.71 2.95
CA SER A 477 -1.92 32.57 3.98
C SER A 477 -2.12 31.29 4.78
N ILE A 478 -1.09 30.46 4.92
CA ILE A 478 -0.88 29.58 6.09
C ILE A 478 0.64 29.48 6.28
N GLU A 479 1.16 30.23 7.24
CA GLU A 479 2.44 29.98 7.90
C GLU A 479 2.26 28.91 8.99
N ASP A 480 3.38 28.30 9.33
CA ASP A 480 3.66 27.42 10.46
C ASP A 480 3.16 25.98 10.38
N LEU A 481 4.10 25.05 10.17
CA LEU A 481 4.43 24.01 11.14
C LEU A 481 5.78 23.35 10.78
N SER A 482 6.67 23.38 11.77
CA SER A 482 7.98 22.73 11.87
C SER A 482 7.97 21.23 11.51
N PRO A 483 9.03 20.70 10.86
CA PRO A 483 9.36 19.29 10.95
C PRO A 483 10.54 19.07 11.89
N ALA A 484 10.25 18.37 13.00
CA ALA A 484 11.26 17.73 13.83
C ALA A 484 11.99 16.66 13.01
N VAL A 485 13.32 16.78 13.00
CA VAL A 485 14.28 15.86 12.42
C VAL A 485 14.25 14.55 13.21
N PHE A 486 13.91 13.44 12.55
CA PHE A 486 14.16 12.09 13.04
C PHE A 486 15.01 11.37 11.99
N THR A 487 16.31 11.31 12.23
CA THR A 487 17.25 10.45 11.50
C THR A 487 17.20 9.06 12.11
N ALA A 488 16.65 8.09 11.38
CA ALA A 488 16.84 6.68 11.66
C ALA A 488 17.75 6.09 10.58
N GLU A 489 18.95 5.70 10.99
CA GLU A 489 19.86 4.84 10.22
C GLU A 489 19.15 3.54 9.86
N ILE A 490 19.10 3.24 8.55
CA ILE A 490 18.81 1.89 8.06
C ILE A 490 20.11 1.40 7.43
N THR A 491 20.77 0.50 8.15
CA THR A 491 21.84 -0.37 7.65
C THR A 491 21.25 -1.36 6.65
N GLU A 492 21.68 -1.26 5.40
CA GLU A 492 21.42 -2.26 4.36
C GLU A 492 22.36 -3.46 4.55
N GLU A 493 21.80 -4.65 4.78
CA GLU A 493 22.46 -5.93 4.51
C GLU A 493 21.87 -6.54 3.22
N PRO A 494 22.70 -7.01 2.27
CA PRO A 494 22.20 -7.66 1.06
C PRO A 494 21.92 -9.15 1.33
N SER A 495 20.64 -9.56 1.26
CA SER A 495 20.24 -10.96 1.28
C SER A 495 20.13 -11.52 -0.14
N ASP A 496 21.22 -12.11 -0.60
CA ASP A 496 21.32 -12.77 -1.89
C ASP A 496 20.98 -14.26 -1.74
N LYS A 497 19.71 -14.64 -1.96
CA LYS A 497 19.31 -16.06 -2.11
C LYS A 497 18.26 -16.23 -3.21
N LYS A 498 18.77 -16.56 -4.40
CA LYS A 498 18.02 -17.08 -5.55
C LYS A 498 17.41 -18.45 -5.20
N TYR A 499 16.08 -18.54 -5.14
CA TYR A 499 15.37 -19.81 -5.27
C TYR A 499 14.82 -19.92 -6.70
N LYS A 500 15.37 -20.87 -7.46
CA LYS A 500 14.78 -21.38 -8.71
C LYS A 500 13.48 -22.11 -8.36
N ILE A 501 12.35 -21.62 -8.86
CA ILE A 501 11.09 -22.37 -8.84
C ILE A 501 10.80 -22.87 -10.25
N ASN A 502 10.55 -24.18 -10.26
CA ASN A 502 10.33 -25.12 -11.36
C ASN A 502 9.06 -24.78 -12.18
N PRO A 503 9.10 -24.77 -13.53
CA PRO A 503 7.94 -24.46 -14.36
C PRO A 503 7.29 -25.73 -14.91
N TYR A 504 6.41 -26.39 -14.14
CA TYR A 504 5.50 -27.39 -14.71
C TYR A 504 4.22 -27.49 -13.87
N ALA A 505 3.13 -26.89 -14.36
CA ALA A 505 1.77 -27.39 -14.14
C ALA A 505 0.82 -26.81 -15.20
N PRO A 506 -0.06 -27.63 -15.81
CA PRO A 506 -0.83 -27.28 -17.00
C PRO A 506 -2.11 -26.49 -16.69
N GLU A 507 -2.45 -25.58 -17.59
CA GLU A 507 -3.71 -24.86 -17.65
C GLU A 507 -4.88 -25.84 -17.86
N LYS A 508 -5.86 -25.79 -16.95
CA LYS A 508 -7.19 -26.35 -17.19
C LYS A 508 -8.17 -25.20 -17.36
N GLU A 509 -8.70 -25.11 -18.56
CA GLU A 509 -9.86 -24.31 -18.94
C GLU A 509 -11.05 -24.65 -18.04
N ILE A 510 -11.65 -23.63 -17.42
CA ILE A 510 -12.99 -23.73 -16.84
C ILE A 510 -13.84 -22.63 -17.47
N ASN A 511 -14.64 -23.07 -18.43
CA ASN A 511 -15.87 -22.43 -18.88
C ASN A 511 -16.73 -22.06 -17.66
N SER A 512 -17.05 -20.77 -17.50
CA SER A 512 -18.17 -20.35 -16.66
C SER A 512 -19.02 -19.32 -17.39
N SER A 513 -20.04 -19.87 -18.06
CA SER A 513 -21.22 -19.17 -18.56
C SER A 513 -22.01 -18.57 -17.38
N PHE A 514 -21.93 -17.25 -17.20
CA PHE A 514 -22.80 -16.51 -16.28
C PHE A 514 -24.09 -16.09 -16.98
N ARG A 515 -25.19 -16.80 -16.70
CA ARG A 515 -26.56 -16.36 -16.99
C ARG A 515 -26.91 -15.20 -16.05
N ARG A 516 -27.23 -14.03 -16.61
CA ARG A 516 -27.93 -12.95 -15.89
C ARG A 516 -29.41 -13.27 -15.82
N VAL A 517 -29.93 -13.49 -14.61
CA VAL A 517 -31.36 -13.44 -14.31
C VAL A 517 -31.73 -11.97 -14.05
N LYS A 518 -32.62 -11.42 -14.87
CA LYS A 518 -33.29 -10.14 -14.61
C LYS A 518 -34.42 -10.40 -13.61
N TYR A 519 -34.50 -9.60 -12.55
CA TYR A 519 -35.69 -9.51 -11.72
C TYR A 519 -36.58 -8.39 -12.27
N ASP A 520 -37.80 -8.77 -12.67
CA ASP A 520 -38.91 -7.85 -12.93
C ASP A 520 -39.42 -7.26 -11.60
N LYS A 521 -39.60 -5.94 -11.60
CA LYS A 521 -40.37 -5.22 -10.58
C LYS A 521 -41.78 -5.00 -11.11
N HIS A 522 -42.74 -5.71 -10.54
CA HIS A 522 -44.16 -5.35 -10.57
C HIS A 522 -44.80 -5.71 -9.22
N LYS A 523 -44.92 -4.72 -8.34
CA LYS A 523 -46.10 -4.35 -7.55
C LYS A 523 -45.72 -3.27 -6.53
#